data_AF-A0A1V2DPD9-F1
#
_entry.id   AF-A0A1V2DPD9-F1
#
_cell.length_a   1.000
_cell.length_b   1.000
_cell.length_c   1.000
_cell.angle_alpha   90.00
_cell.angle_beta   90.00
_cell.angle_gamma   90.00
#
_symmetry.space_group_name_H-M   'P 1'
#
loop_
_entity.id
_entity.type
_entity.pdbx_description
1 polymer ?
#
loop_
_entity_poly.entity_id
_entity_poly.type
_entity_poly.pdbx_seq_one_letter_code
_entity_poly.pdbx_strand_id
1 'polypeptide(L)'
;MYSATGDVMEGFSRDHTMPYLLATDDLAMGCAMSEATAPLLMSFGRVTDQPDQLAVMLYLSAGSCAEDQAREHELTALAALKAVRVDDAEDAMIRQKRAYERAASRYYQAWRHHNAFYGEVGSGGCPEFDDDLDEFIYLAGLLSGLQALNAQVQSTSAIGVPANLGAVVARGTACLSNDKWWGAPMALRATVWAMIPGALPQGEDPFQRLAMADAQGEAAGVRLAHVFHAIAALNTGDEARIREVIRRHAESLQTDSASDDWRFVDAMATHMMVAISDRLWMENTGHRTPLGRFGSFWDDAPAAVETMDLEGLL
;
A
#
# COMPACT_ATOMS: atom_id res chain seq x y z
N MET A 1 17.51 -33.23 -10.68
CA MET A 1 18.46 -32.27 -10.07
C MET A 1 17.86 -30.88 -10.03
N TYR A 2 17.46 -30.29 -11.17
CA TYR A 2 16.90 -28.93 -11.18
C TYR A 2 15.54 -28.76 -10.47
N SER A 3 14.62 -29.74 -10.55
CA SER A 3 13.36 -29.71 -9.77
C SER A 3 13.64 -29.62 -8.27
N ALA A 4 14.39 -30.57 -7.71
CA ALA A 4 14.78 -30.54 -6.29
C ALA A 4 15.50 -29.24 -5.87
N THR A 5 16.33 -28.65 -6.73
CA THR A 5 16.93 -27.34 -6.45
C THR A 5 15.88 -26.23 -6.44
N GLY A 6 14.93 -26.25 -7.38
CA GLY A 6 13.80 -25.32 -7.41
C GLY A 6 12.96 -25.40 -6.15
N ASP A 7 12.58 -26.62 -5.73
CA ASP A 7 11.77 -26.84 -4.53
C ASP A 7 12.47 -26.30 -3.27
N VAL A 8 13.78 -26.50 -3.15
CA VAL A 8 14.58 -25.96 -2.04
C VAL A 8 14.64 -24.43 -2.08
N MET A 9 14.84 -23.85 -3.26
CA MET A 9 14.90 -22.40 -3.41
C MET A 9 13.55 -21.73 -3.13
N GLU A 10 12.46 -22.37 -3.55
CA GLU A 10 11.10 -21.92 -3.29
C GLU A 10 10.79 -21.97 -1.80
N GLY A 11 10.96 -23.13 -1.17
CA GLY A 11 10.73 -23.32 0.26
C GLY A 11 11.58 -22.39 1.12
N PHE A 12 12.88 -22.26 0.83
CA PHE A 12 13.74 -21.31 1.56
C PHE A 12 13.28 -19.86 1.40
N SER A 13 12.83 -19.48 0.20
CA SER A 13 12.36 -18.11 -0.04
C SER A 13 11.07 -17.82 0.73
N ARG A 14 10.14 -18.77 0.75
CA ARG A 14 8.89 -18.67 1.51
C ARG A 14 9.16 -18.65 3.01
N ASP A 15 9.88 -19.64 3.53
CA ASP A 15 9.96 -19.90 4.96
C ASP A 15 11.01 -19.06 5.69
N HIS A 16 11.96 -18.47 4.97
CA HIS A 16 13.06 -17.70 5.57
C HIS A 16 13.23 -16.32 4.96
N THR A 17 13.35 -16.21 3.64
CA THR A 17 13.61 -14.90 2.99
C THR A 17 12.44 -13.93 3.20
N MET A 18 11.19 -14.40 3.06
CA MET A 18 10.01 -13.55 3.24
C MET A 18 9.83 -13.08 4.69
N PRO A 19 9.80 -13.95 5.72
CA PRO A 19 9.74 -13.50 7.11
C PRO A 19 10.89 -12.57 7.47
N TYR A 20 12.12 -12.85 7.00
CA TYR A 20 13.25 -11.96 7.20
C TYR A 20 12.98 -10.58 6.61
N LEU A 21 12.49 -10.49 5.37
CA LEU A 21 12.15 -9.21 4.76
C LEU A 21 11.05 -8.48 5.53
N LEU A 22 9.99 -9.19 5.94
CA LEU A 22 8.84 -8.64 6.65
C LEU A 22 9.22 -8.04 8.02
N ALA A 23 10.30 -8.54 8.64
CA ALA A 23 10.85 -8.02 9.88
C ALA A 23 11.79 -6.80 9.70
N THR A 24 12.09 -6.38 8.46
CA THR A 24 12.93 -5.19 8.16
C THR A 24 12.11 -3.95 7.84
N ASP A 25 12.71 -2.77 7.87
CA ASP A 25 12.12 -1.50 7.43
C ASP A 25 12.74 -0.94 6.12
N ASP A 26 13.69 -1.66 5.51
CA ASP A 26 14.36 -1.22 4.28
C ASP A 26 13.52 -1.53 3.03
N LEU A 27 12.55 -0.63 2.77
CA LEU A 27 11.66 -0.73 1.62
C LEU A 27 12.41 -0.70 0.29
N ALA A 28 13.51 0.07 0.21
CA ALA A 28 14.31 0.18 -1.01
C ALA A 28 15.00 -1.15 -1.33
N MET A 29 15.53 -1.83 -0.31
CA MET A 29 16.12 -3.16 -0.45
C MET A 29 15.07 -4.20 -0.81
N GLY A 30 13.89 -4.19 -0.17
CA GLY A 30 12.79 -5.10 -0.51
C GLY A 30 12.32 -4.93 -1.95
N CYS A 31 12.21 -3.69 -2.40
CA CYS A 31 11.89 -3.33 -3.77
C CYS A 31 12.93 -3.87 -4.76
N ALA A 32 14.21 -3.52 -4.57
CA ALA A 32 15.29 -3.93 -5.46
C ALA A 32 15.46 -5.45 -5.49
N MET A 33 15.33 -6.11 -4.34
CA MET A 33 15.36 -7.57 -4.24
C MET A 33 14.27 -8.17 -5.11
N SER A 34 13.02 -7.73 -4.96
CA SER A 34 11.88 -8.29 -5.68
C SER A 34 12.01 -8.13 -7.20
N GLU A 35 12.45 -6.95 -7.68
CA GLU A 35 12.68 -6.75 -9.11
C GLU A 35 13.81 -7.61 -9.66
N ALA A 36 14.88 -7.80 -8.89
CA ALA A 36 16.06 -8.56 -9.32
C ALA A 36 15.85 -10.07 -9.27
N THR A 37 15.15 -10.58 -8.24
CA THR A 37 15.02 -12.02 -7.99
C THR A 37 13.77 -12.63 -8.62
N ALA A 38 12.73 -11.84 -8.95
CA ALA A 38 11.52 -12.37 -9.57
C ALA A 38 11.81 -13.21 -10.83
N PRO A 39 12.61 -12.75 -11.83
CA PRO A 39 12.89 -13.58 -13.00
C PRO A 39 13.63 -14.89 -12.67
N LEU A 40 14.52 -14.86 -11.68
CA LEU A 40 15.26 -16.04 -11.23
C LEU A 40 14.32 -17.05 -10.58
N LEU A 41 13.55 -16.63 -9.58
CA LEU A 41 12.63 -17.51 -8.84
C LEU A 41 11.53 -18.04 -9.75
N MET A 42 10.93 -17.19 -10.59
CA MET A 42 9.90 -17.62 -11.54
C MET A 42 10.43 -18.57 -12.61
N SER A 43 11.74 -18.58 -12.90
CA SER A 43 12.31 -19.51 -13.88
C SER A 43 12.26 -20.97 -13.42
N PHE A 44 12.15 -21.23 -12.11
CA PHE A 44 12.01 -22.58 -11.57
C PHE A 44 10.69 -23.24 -11.95
N GLY A 45 9.62 -22.48 -12.22
CA GLY A 45 8.36 -23.02 -12.76
C GLY A 45 8.47 -23.68 -14.14
N ARG A 46 9.65 -23.66 -14.76
CA ARG A 46 9.96 -24.44 -15.97
C ARG A 46 10.42 -25.87 -15.69
N VAL A 47 10.84 -26.14 -14.46
CA VAL A 47 11.48 -27.40 -14.04
C VAL A 47 10.84 -28.02 -12.80
N THR A 48 10.03 -27.26 -12.05
CA THR A 48 9.17 -27.70 -10.95
C THR A 48 7.82 -26.97 -11.03
N ASP A 49 6.96 -27.17 -10.04
CA ASP A 49 5.68 -26.46 -9.91
C ASP A 49 5.90 -24.94 -9.90
N GLN A 50 4.87 -24.20 -10.31
CA GLN A 50 4.98 -22.75 -10.42
C GLN A 50 4.99 -22.13 -9.01
N PRO A 51 5.96 -21.25 -8.68
CA PRO A 51 6.06 -20.69 -7.34
C PRO A 51 5.07 -19.53 -7.14
N ASP A 52 3.77 -19.82 -7.25
CA ASP A 52 2.71 -18.83 -7.33
C ASP A 52 2.62 -17.95 -6.08
N GLN A 53 2.75 -18.54 -4.89
CA GLN A 53 2.78 -17.78 -3.62
C GLN A 53 3.95 -16.79 -3.58
N LEU A 54 5.15 -17.21 -4.00
CA LEU A 54 6.29 -16.31 -4.09
C LEU A 54 6.04 -15.20 -5.12
N ALA A 55 5.46 -15.56 -6.25
CA ALA A 55 5.14 -14.63 -7.32
C ALA A 55 4.20 -13.51 -6.85
N VAL A 56 3.20 -13.82 -6.02
CA VAL A 56 2.30 -12.82 -5.43
C VAL A 56 3.10 -11.72 -4.73
N MET A 57 3.98 -12.10 -3.81
CA MET A 57 4.75 -11.14 -3.01
C MET A 57 5.80 -10.39 -3.83
N LEU A 58 6.51 -11.08 -4.72
CA LEU A 58 7.54 -10.49 -5.57
C LEU A 58 6.94 -9.46 -6.53
N TYR A 59 5.82 -9.81 -7.16
CA TYR A 59 5.16 -8.89 -8.09
C TYR A 59 4.36 -7.78 -7.40
N LEU A 60 3.84 -7.99 -6.19
CA LEU A 60 3.28 -6.92 -5.35
C LEU A 60 4.36 -5.88 -5.03
N SER A 61 5.51 -6.35 -4.56
CA SER A 61 6.64 -5.48 -4.20
C SER A 61 7.20 -4.76 -5.42
N ALA A 62 7.42 -5.48 -6.52
CA ALA A 62 7.87 -4.88 -7.78
C ALA A 62 6.83 -3.90 -8.38
N GLY A 63 5.53 -4.14 -8.20
CA GLY A 63 4.47 -3.21 -8.57
C GLY A 63 4.59 -1.91 -7.76
N SER A 64 4.77 -2.04 -6.45
CA SER A 64 4.96 -0.92 -5.51
C SER A 64 6.16 -0.05 -5.87
N CYS A 65 7.27 -0.66 -6.33
CA CYS A 65 8.44 0.07 -6.84
C CYS A 65 8.10 0.98 -8.04
N ALA A 66 7.34 0.46 -8.99
CA ALA A 66 6.96 1.21 -10.19
C ALA A 66 5.95 2.30 -9.85
N GLU A 67 5.05 2.03 -8.90
CA GLU A 67 4.11 3.03 -8.39
C GLU A 67 4.84 4.17 -7.67
N ASP A 68 5.90 3.86 -6.91
CA ASP A 68 6.70 4.87 -6.26
C ASP A 68 7.38 5.83 -7.24
N GLN A 69 7.94 5.28 -8.32
CA GLN A 69 8.46 6.09 -9.44
C GLN A 69 7.35 6.95 -10.06
N ALA A 70 6.13 6.45 -10.16
CA ALA A 70 5.00 7.22 -10.67
C ALA A 70 4.69 8.42 -9.77
N ARG A 71 4.69 8.23 -8.44
CA ARG A 71 4.49 9.32 -7.47
C ARG A 71 5.60 10.37 -7.55
N GLU A 72 6.86 9.96 -7.70
CA GLU A 72 7.98 10.89 -7.91
C GLU A 72 7.81 11.76 -9.16
N HIS A 73 7.31 11.17 -10.25
CA HIS A 73 6.95 11.91 -11.46
C HIS A 73 5.76 12.84 -11.28
N GLU A 74 4.77 12.46 -10.46
CA GLU A 74 3.65 13.33 -10.07
C GLU A 74 4.15 14.59 -9.35
N LEU A 75 5.03 14.44 -8.35
CA LEU A 75 5.59 15.57 -7.63
C LEU A 75 6.41 16.48 -8.57
N THR A 76 7.14 15.88 -9.51
CA THR A 76 7.86 16.64 -10.56
C THR A 76 6.90 17.45 -11.42
N ALA A 77 5.77 16.87 -11.83
CA ALA A 77 4.74 17.55 -12.60
C ALA A 77 4.11 18.70 -11.80
N LEU A 78 3.76 18.48 -10.53
CA LEU A 78 3.23 19.53 -9.65
C LEU A 78 4.19 20.70 -9.49
N ALA A 79 5.49 20.41 -9.31
CA ALA A 79 6.53 21.45 -9.25
C ALA A 79 6.60 22.27 -10.54
N ALA A 80 6.58 21.59 -11.69
CA ALA A 80 6.64 22.22 -13.00
C ALA A 80 5.41 23.09 -13.30
N LEU A 81 4.21 22.60 -12.98
CA LEU A 81 2.96 23.36 -13.11
C LEU A 81 2.99 24.64 -12.28
N LYS A 82 3.43 24.55 -11.01
CA LYS A 82 3.53 25.73 -10.13
C LYS A 82 4.54 26.75 -10.65
N ALA A 83 5.61 26.29 -11.30
CA ALA A 83 6.61 27.13 -11.96
C ALA A 83 6.21 27.58 -13.38
N VAL A 84 5.01 27.24 -13.86
CA VAL A 84 4.51 27.57 -15.21
C VAL A 84 5.40 27.00 -16.33
N ARG A 85 5.99 25.82 -16.10
CA ARG A 85 6.78 25.07 -17.09
C ARG A 85 5.94 23.93 -17.67
N VAL A 86 5.13 24.25 -18.67
CA VAL A 86 4.12 23.34 -19.22
C VAL A 86 4.74 22.10 -19.86
N ASP A 87 5.78 22.27 -20.68
CA ASP A 87 6.44 21.14 -21.37
C ASP A 87 7.08 20.16 -20.37
N ASP A 88 7.71 20.68 -19.32
CA ASP A 88 8.28 19.86 -18.23
C ASP A 88 7.19 19.10 -17.47
N ALA A 89 6.03 19.73 -17.24
CA ALA A 89 4.90 19.11 -16.58
C ALA A 89 4.29 17.99 -17.44
N GLU A 90 4.12 18.23 -18.75
CA GLU A 90 3.60 17.24 -19.69
C GLU A 90 4.51 16.00 -19.77
N ASP A 91 5.83 16.20 -19.89
CA ASP A 91 6.80 15.10 -19.88
C ASP A 91 6.74 14.30 -18.56
N ALA A 92 6.70 14.98 -17.41
CA ALA A 92 6.58 14.34 -16.11
C ALA A 92 5.28 13.52 -15.98
N MET A 93 4.15 14.05 -16.47
CA MET A 93 2.88 13.31 -16.49
C MET A 93 2.92 12.07 -17.40
N ILE A 94 3.61 12.14 -18.54
CA ILE A 94 3.80 10.97 -19.42
C ILE A 94 4.64 9.91 -18.71
N ARG A 95 5.71 10.31 -18.01
CA ARG A 95 6.54 9.40 -17.21
C ARG A 95 5.74 8.77 -16.06
N GLN A 96 4.92 9.55 -15.35
CA GLN A 96 3.99 9.07 -14.33
C GLN A 96 3.06 7.98 -14.89
N LYS A 97 2.40 8.25 -16.02
CA LYS A 97 1.47 7.29 -16.65
C LYS A 97 2.15 5.98 -17.06
N ARG A 98 3.35 6.06 -17.65
CA ARG A 98 4.16 4.88 -18.02
C ARG A 98 4.60 4.07 -16.80
N ALA A 99 4.92 4.73 -15.70
CA ALA A 99 5.26 4.07 -14.45
C ALA A 99 4.03 3.35 -13.84
N TYR A 100 2.86 3.99 -13.83
CA TYR A 100 1.61 3.35 -13.44
C TYR A 100 1.20 2.18 -14.34
N GLU A 101 1.43 2.26 -15.65
CA GLU A 101 1.17 1.13 -16.57
C GLU A 101 2.03 -0.10 -16.18
N ARG A 102 3.31 0.14 -15.86
CA ARG A 102 4.22 -0.92 -15.37
C ARG A 102 3.78 -1.46 -14.02
N ALA A 103 3.39 -0.59 -13.08
CA ALA A 103 2.89 -0.98 -11.77
C ALA A 103 1.65 -1.87 -11.91
N ALA A 104 0.67 -1.41 -12.70
CA ALA A 104 -0.56 -2.14 -12.98
C ALA A 104 -0.30 -3.53 -13.57
N SER A 105 0.65 -3.64 -14.51
CA SER A 105 1.03 -4.92 -15.10
C SER A 105 1.60 -5.87 -14.05
N ARG A 106 2.51 -5.41 -13.19
CA ARG A 106 3.11 -6.23 -12.13
C ARG A 106 2.10 -6.63 -11.07
N TYR A 107 1.29 -5.71 -10.57
CA TYR A 107 0.21 -6.05 -9.65
C TYR A 107 -0.78 -7.05 -10.24
N TYR A 108 -1.09 -6.93 -11.53
CA TYR A 108 -1.95 -7.89 -12.19
C TYR A 108 -1.28 -9.26 -12.33
N GLN A 109 0.04 -9.34 -12.48
CA GLN A 109 0.77 -10.62 -12.39
C GLN A 109 0.59 -11.26 -11.01
N ALA A 110 0.81 -10.50 -9.93
CA ALA A 110 0.57 -10.99 -8.57
C ALA A 110 -0.87 -11.50 -8.41
N TRP A 111 -1.87 -10.76 -8.90
CA TRP A 111 -3.27 -11.18 -8.89
C TRP A 111 -3.52 -12.49 -9.66
N ARG A 112 -2.89 -12.68 -10.82
CA ARG A 112 -3.04 -13.92 -11.61
C ARG A 112 -2.44 -15.12 -10.88
N HIS A 113 -1.25 -14.97 -10.30
CA HIS A 113 -0.62 -16.01 -9.49
C HIS A 113 -1.43 -16.33 -8.23
N HIS A 114 -2.00 -15.31 -7.58
CA HIS A 114 -2.93 -15.48 -6.47
C HIS A 114 -4.11 -16.38 -6.86
N ASN A 115 -4.78 -16.12 -7.99
CA ASN A 115 -5.90 -16.97 -8.42
C ASN A 115 -5.46 -18.34 -8.93
N ALA A 116 -4.24 -18.48 -9.44
CA ALA A 116 -3.70 -19.78 -9.83
C ALA A 116 -3.51 -20.70 -8.62
N PHE A 117 -3.08 -20.15 -7.48
CA PHE A 117 -2.85 -20.89 -6.25
C PHE A 117 -4.14 -21.10 -5.42
N TYR A 118 -4.85 -20.02 -5.08
CA TYR A 118 -6.02 -20.07 -4.18
C TYR A 118 -7.36 -20.32 -4.91
N GLY A 119 -7.34 -20.39 -6.25
CA GLY A 119 -8.54 -20.39 -7.07
C GLY A 119 -9.13 -18.99 -7.28
N GLU A 120 -10.11 -18.90 -8.19
CA GLU A 120 -10.76 -17.62 -8.50
C GLU A 120 -11.55 -17.07 -7.30
N VAL A 121 -11.19 -15.87 -6.85
CA VAL A 121 -11.88 -15.24 -5.72
C VAL A 121 -13.38 -15.04 -6.00
N GLY A 122 -14.21 -15.61 -5.13
CA GLY A 122 -15.67 -15.47 -5.18
C GLY A 122 -16.40 -16.44 -6.12
N SER A 123 -15.70 -17.41 -6.73
CA SER A 123 -16.34 -18.51 -7.48
C SER A 123 -16.56 -19.77 -6.63
N GLY A 124 -16.10 -19.79 -5.37
CA GLY A 124 -16.20 -20.91 -4.43
C GLY A 124 -16.17 -20.50 -2.96
N GLY A 125 -15.85 -21.45 -2.08
CA GLY A 125 -15.61 -21.19 -0.65
C GLY A 125 -14.27 -20.50 -0.39
N CYS A 126 -14.02 -20.15 0.87
CA CYS A 126 -12.70 -19.64 1.27
C CYS A 126 -11.65 -20.75 1.15
N PRO A 127 -10.42 -20.42 0.69
CA PRO A 127 -9.35 -21.40 0.64
C PRO A 127 -8.96 -21.84 2.07
N GLU A 128 -8.36 -23.01 2.17
CA GLU A 128 -7.66 -23.43 3.39
C GLU A 128 -6.27 -22.77 3.39
N PHE A 129 -5.81 -22.38 4.57
CA PHE A 129 -4.48 -21.78 4.75
C PHE A 129 -3.61 -22.71 5.60
N ASP A 130 -2.41 -23.00 5.13
CA ASP A 130 -1.47 -23.89 5.81
C ASP A 130 -0.84 -23.24 7.06
N ASP A 131 -0.57 -21.94 6.99
CA ASP A 131 -0.03 -21.14 8.10
C ASP A 131 -0.35 -19.64 7.96
N ASP A 132 0.19 -18.83 8.88
CA ASP A 132 -0.02 -17.39 8.91
C ASP A 132 0.57 -16.69 7.68
N LEU A 133 1.71 -17.15 7.14
CA LEU A 133 2.30 -16.55 5.96
C LEU A 133 1.45 -16.83 4.72
N ASP A 134 0.88 -18.02 4.60
CA ASP A 134 -0.06 -18.37 3.54
C ASP A 134 -1.29 -17.44 3.55
N GLU A 135 -1.91 -17.27 4.72
CA GLU A 135 -3.05 -16.36 4.89
C GLU A 135 -2.66 -14.88 4.62
N PHE A 136 -1.44 -14.46 4.97
CA PHE A 136 -0.91 -13.14 4.60
C PHE A 136 -0.71 -12.99 3.08
N ILE A 137 -0.20 -14.02 2.40
CA ILE A 137 0.00 -14.01 0.95
C ILE A 137 -1.35 -13.89 0.23
N TYR A 138 -2.41 -14.50 0.77
CA TYR A 138 -3.77 -14.27 0.28
C TYR A 138 -4.17 -12.80 0.38
N LEU A 139 -3.99 -12.16 1.55
CA LEU A 139 -4.24 -10.72 1.71
C LEU A 139 -3.39 -9.86 0.75
N ALA A 140 -2.12 -10.21 0.56
CA ALA A 140 -1.21 -9.53 -0.36
C ALA A 140 -1.67 -9.64 -1.83
N GLY A 141 -2.21 -10.79 -2.23
CA GLY A 141 -2.80 -10.97 -3.56
C GLY A 141 -4.09 -10.18 -3.74
N LEU A 142 -4.97 -10.15 -2.74
CA LEU A 142 -6.14 -9.26 -2.72
C LEU A 142 -5.74 -7.79 -2.90
N LEU A 143 -4.75 -7.32 -2.15
CA LEU A 143 -4.20 -5.97 -2.28
C LEU A 143 -3.64 -5.73 -3.69
N SER A 144 -2.91 -6.69 -4.25
CA SER A 144 -2.40 -6.62 -5.62
C SER A 144 -3.52 -6.47 -6.65
N GLY A 145 -4.63 -7.19 -6.49
CA GLY A 145 -5.79 -7.03 -7.37
C GLY A 145 -6.35 -5.60 -7.34
N LEU A 146 -6.52 -5.03 -6.14
CA LEU A 146 -7.00 -3.66 -5.99
C LEU A 146 -6.01 -2.63 -6.58
N GLN A 147 -4.71 -2.80 -6.32
CA GLN A 147 -3.67 -1.90 -6.85
C GLN A 147 -3.49 -2.03 -8.36
N ALA A 148 -3.69 -3.23 -8.94
CA ALA A 148 -3.72 -3.39 -10.39
C ALA A 148 -4.80 -2.53 -11.04
N LEU A 149 -6.01 -2.52 -10.45
CA LEU A 149 -7.11 -1.69 -10.92
C LEU A 149 -6.81 -0.20 -10.74
N ASN A 150 -6.30 0.20 -9.57
CA ASN A 150 -5.94 1.59 -9.29
C ASN A 150 -4.88 2.11 -10.27
N ALA A 151 -3.77 1.40 -10.41
CA ALA A 151 -2.68 1.78 -11.29
C ALA A 151 -3.11 1.77 -12.78
N GLN A 152 -4.01 0.86 -13.19
CA GLN A 152 -4.59 0.90 -14.54
C GLN A 152 -5.34 2.23 -14.76
N VAL A 153 -6.21 2.63 -13.81
CA VAL A 153 -6.94 3.91 -13.89
C VAL A 153 -5.98 5.09 -13.98
N GLN A 154 -4.96 5.14 -13.12
CA GLN A 154 -3.97 6.23 -13.10
C GLN A 154 -3.11 6.29 -14.37
N SER A 155 -2.80 5.14 -14.96
CA SER A 155 -2.05 5.07 -16.22
C SER A 155 -2.84 5.61 -17.43
N THR A 156 -4.17 5.68 -17.34
CA THR A 156 -5.09 5.91 -18.47
C THR A 156 -4.93 4.90 -19.62
N SER A 157 -4.25 3.77 -19.38
CA SER A 157 -4.08 2.65 -20.32
C SER A 157 -5.05 1.52 -19.98
N ALA A 158 -5.42 0.73 -20.99
CA ALA A 158 -6.21 -0.48 -20.82
C ALA A 158 -5.29 -1.70 -20.94
N ILE A 159 -4.72 -2.15 -19.82
CA ILE A 159 -3.81 -3.31 -19.78
C ILE A 159 -4.53 -4.64 -19.55
N GLY A 160 -5.87 -4.61 -19.45
CA GLY A 160 -6.71 -5.81 -19.32
C GLY A 160 -7.10 -6.18 -17.89
N VAL A 161 -6.94 -5.27 -16.92
CA VAL A 161 -7.45 -5.48 -15.56
C VAL A 161 -8.99 -5.33 -15.55
N PRO A 162 -9.75 -6.33 -15.08
CA PRO A 162 -11.21 -6.26 -15.05
C PRO A 162 -11.74 -5.10 -14.19
N ALA A 163 -12.73 -4.36 -14.70
CA ALA A 163 -13.30 -3.21 -13.99
C ALA A 163 -14.04 -3.59 -12.70
N ASN A 164 -14.54 -4.83 -12.60
CA ASN A 164 -15.22 -5.34 -11.41
C ASN A 164 -14.25 -5.87 -10.33
N LEU A 165 -12.94 -5.79 -10.56
CA LEU A 165 -11.93 -6.40 -9.69
C LEU A 165 -11.99 -5.86 -8.25
N GLY A 166 -12.26 -4.57 -8.05
CA GLY A 166 -12.40 -3.99 -6.70
C GLY A 166 -13.50 -4.67 -5.87
N ALA A 167 -14.65 -4.98 -6.48
CA ALA A 167 -15.75 -5.68 -5.80
C ALA A 167 -15.42 -7.16 -5.54
N VAL A 168 -14.65 -7.81 -6.42
CA VAL A 168 -14.17 -9.18 -6.22
C VAL A 168 -13.21 -9.24 -5.03
N VAL A 169 -12.23 -8.34 -5.00
CA VAL A 169 -11.25 -8.23 -3.91
C VAL A 169 -11.95 -7.98 -2.57
N ALA A 170 -12.89 -7.03 -2.52
CA ALA A 170 -13.64 -6.70 -1.30
C ALA A 170 -14.46 -7.87 -0.75
N ARG A 171 -14.91 -8.79 -1.61
CA ARG A 171 -15.56 -10.04 -1.15
C ARG A 171 -14.52 -11.04 -0.63
N GLY A 172 -13.37 -11.13 -1.28
CA GLY A 172 -12.27 -12.02 -0.85
C GLY A 172 -11.79 -11.74 0.57
N THR A 173 -11.82 -10.48 1.03
CA THR A 173 -11.40 -10.16 2.41
C THR A 173 -12.29 -10.80 3.49
N ALA A 174 -13.49 -11.28 3.15
CA ALA A 174 -14.34 -12.02 4.09
C ALA A 174 -13.77 -13.39 4.48
N CYS A 175 -12.77 -13.90 3.75
CA CYS A 175 -12.07 -15.13 4.07
C CYS A 175 -10.96 -14.96 5.10
N LEU A 176 -10.66 -13.73 5.50
CA LEU A 176 -9.57 -13.40 6.41
C LEU A 176 -10.09 -12.99 7.78
N SER A 177 -9.36 -13.37 8.83
CA SER A 177 -9.65 -12.87 10.19
C SER A 177 -9.25 -11.41 10.32
N ASN A 178 -10.23 -10.54 10.56
CA ASN A 178 -9.98 -9.11 10.71
C ASN A 178 -9.06 -8.79 11.91
N ASP A 179 -9.27 -9.48 13.03
CA ASP A 179 -8.50 -9.23 14.25
C ASP A 179 -7.06 -9.76 14.13
N LYS A 180 -6.87 -10.90 13.45
CA LYS A 180 -5.53 -11.46 13.18
C LYS A 180 -4.71 -10.51 12.30
N TRP A 181 -5.32 -9.95 11.28
CA TRP A 181 -4.68 -9.05 10.32
C TRP A 181 -4.95 -7.58 10.64
N TRP A 182 -4.93 -7.23 11.95
CA TRP A 182 -4.84 -5.85 12.47
C TRP A 182 -5.79 -4.84 11.79
N GLY A 183 -7.02 -5.30 11.49
CA GLY A 183 -8.05 -4.47 10.86
C GLY A 183 -7.93 -4.31 9.35
N ALA A 184 -6.84 -4.77 8.72
CA ALA A 184 -6.58 -4.57 7.30
C ALA A 184 -7.64 -5.19 6.35
N PRO A 185 -8.16 -6.41 6.57
CA PRO A 185 -9.18 -6.99 5.70
C PRO A 185 -10.47 -6.17 5.67
N MET A 186 -10.90 -5.66 6.83
CA MET A 186 -12.03 -4.73 6.88
C MET A 186 -11.61 -3.43 6.20
N ALA A 187 -10.49 -2.80 6.58
CA ALA A 187 -10.07 -1.50 6.06
C ALA A 187 -10.06 -1.44 4.52
N LEU A 188 -9.54 -2.48 3.88
CA LEU A 188 -9.58 -2.65 2.42
C LEU A 188 -11.02 -2.68 1.91
N ARG A 189 -11.89 -3.49 2.54
CA ARG A 189 -13.30 -3.61 2.17
C ARG A 189 -14.06 -2.30 2.31
N ALA A 190 -13.88 -1.56 3.41
CA ALA A 190 -14.52 -0.25 3.60
C ALA A 190 -14.00 0.80 2.62
N THR A 191 -12.72 0.73 2.25
CA THR A 191 -12.17 1.59 1.18
C THR A 191 -12.93 1.38 -0.13
N VAL A 192 -13.19 0.11 -0.50
CA VAL A 192 -13.99 -0.21 -1.69
C VAL A 192 -15.44 0.29 -1.54
N TRP A 193 -16.05 0.18 -0.36
CA TRP A 193 -17.39 0.72 -0.11
C TRP A 193 -17.46 2.25 -0.23
N ALA A 194 -16.41 2.96 0.18
CA ALA A 194 -16.32 4.41 0.05
C ALA A 194 -16.13 4.85 -1.42
N MET A 195 -15.44 4.04 -2.23
CA MET A 195 -15.16 4.36 -3.63
C MET A 195 -16.28 4.00 -4.61
N ILE A 196 -17.00 2.89 -4.38
CA ILE A 196 -17.95 2.33 -5.34
C ILE A 196 -19.39 2.65 -4.91
N PRO A 197 -20.12 3.50 -5.67
CA PRO A 197 -21.54 3.77 -5.39
C PRO A 197 -22.37 2.49 -5.36
N GLY A 198 -23.14 2.31 -4.28
CA GLY A 198 -24.02 1.14 -4.11
C GLY A 198 -23.32 -0.14 -3.61
N ALA A 199 -22.01 -0.12 -3.35
CA ALA A 199 -21.31 -1.26 -2.75
C ALA A 199 -21.46 -1.35 -1.22
N LEU A 200 -21.87 -0.26 -0.57
CA LEU A 200 -22.05 -0.16 0.88
C LEU A 200 -23.24 -1.01 1.36
N PRO A 201 -23.04 -1.95 2.30
CA PRO A 201 -24.15 -2.68 2.92
C PRO A 201 -25.06 -1.75 3.75
N GLN A 202 -26.33 -2.14 3.90
CA GLN A 202 -27.29 -1.36 4.68
C GLN A 202 -26.86 -1.27 6.15
N GLY A 203 -26.83 -0.05 6.70
CA GLY A 203 -26.49 0.20 8.10
C GLY A 203 -24.99 0.28 8.40
N GLU A 204 -24.14 0.18 7.38
CA GLU A 204 -22.69 0.36 7.49
C GLU A 204 -22.27 1.81 7.23
N ASP A 205 -21.18 2.24 7.86
CA ASP A 205 -20.46 3.49 7.57
C ASP A 205 -18.99 3.15 7.27
N PRO A 206 -18.50 3.38 6.04
CA PRO A 206 -17.11 3.09 5.67
C PRO A 206 -16.09 3.76 6.60
N PHE A 207 -16.29 5.03 6.94
CA PHE A 207 -15.32 5.81 7.69
C PHE A 207 -15.34 5.47 9.17
N GLN A 208 -16.49 5.10 9.73
CA GLN A 208 -16.55 4.53 11.06
C GLN A 208 -15.75 3.22 11.12
N ARG A 209 -15.91 2.36 10.10
CA ARG A 209 -15.22 1.06 10.06
C ARG A 209 -13.71 1.22 9.82
N LEU A 210 -13.30 2.21 9.02
CA LEU A 210 -11.90 2.57 8.83
C LEU A 210 -11.27 3.07 10.15
N ALA A 211 -11.95 3.97 10.87
CA ALA A 211 -11.45 4.44 12.18
C ALA A 211 -11.31 3.31 13.22
N MET A 212 -12.19 2.30 13.19
CA MET A 212 -12.02 1.11 14.03
C MET A 212 -10.79 0.28 13.63
N ALA A 213 -10.56 0.12 12.32
CA ALA A 213 -9.40 -0.60 11.81
C ALA A 213 -8.09 0.14 12.09
N ASP A 214 -8.09 1.48 12.06
CA ASP A 214 -6.94 2.30 12.45
C ASP A 214 -6.50 1.98 13.88
N ALA A 215 -7.43 2.00 14.83
CA ALA A 215 -7.13 1.66 16.23
C ALA A 215 -6.62 0.23 16.41
N GLN A 216 -7.10 -0.73 15.61
CA GLN A 216 -6.57 -2.10 15.61
C GLN A 216 -5.13 -2.15 15.06
N GLY A 217 -4.86 -1.43 13.97
CA GLY A 217 -3.54 -1.31 13.36
C GLY A 217 -2.51 -0.67 14.28
N GLU A 218 -2.89 0.41 14.97
CA GLU A 218 -2.05 1.07 15.97
C GLU A 218 -1.69 0.12 17.12
N ALA A 219 -2.68 -0.55 17.70
CA ALA A 219 -2.46 -1.47 18.81
C ALA A 219 -1.58 -2.68 18.42
N ALA A 220 -1.64 -3.11 17.16
CA ALA A 220 -0.83 -4.20 16.62
C ALA A 220 0.57 -3.76 16.14
N GLY A 221 0.85 -2.45 16.09
CA GLY A 221 2.08 -1.92 15.50
C GLY A 221 2.17 -2.13 13.97
N VAL A 222 1.02 -2.23 13.28
CA VAL A 222 0.91 -2.36 11.82
C VAL A 222 -0.17 -1.43 11.27
N ARG A 223 0.20 -0.20 10.94
CA ARG A 223 -0.71 0.91 10.63
C ARG A 223 -1.20 0.95 9.18
N LEU A 224 -1.32 -0.21 8.53
CA LEU A 224 -1.78 -0.32 7.14
C LEU A 224 -3.21 0.22 6.95
N ALA A 225 -4.06 0.13 7.98
CA ALA A 225 -5.41 0.69 7.98
C ALA A 225 -5.43 2.22 7.73
N HIS A 226 -4.43 2.96 8.21
CA HIS A 226 -4.36 4.42 8.02
C HIS A 226 -4.24 4.77 6.53
N VAL A 227 -3.52 3.96 5.76
CA VAL A 227 -3.38 4.14 4.31
C VAL A 227 -4.74 3.99 3.63
N PHE A 228 -5.48 2.93 3.96
CA PHE A 228 -6.82 2.69 3.44
C PHE A 228 -7.76 3.84 3.79
N HIS A 229 -7.70 4.34 5.01
CA HIS A 229 -8.52 5.47 5.45
C HIS A 229 -8.17 6.76 4.69
N ALA A 230 -6.89 7.08 4.57
CA ALA A 230 -6.43 8.25 3.82
C ALA A 230 -6.81 8.16 2.34
N ILE A 231 -6.68 6.99 1.72
CA ILE A 231 -7.10 6.75 0.32
C ILE A 231 -8.63 6.91 0.19
N ALA A 232 -9.43 6.37 1.11
CA ALA A 232 -10.88 6.57 1.08
C ALA A 232 -11.25 8.05 1.13
N ALA A 233 -10.59 8.82 2.02
CA ALA A 233 -10.80 10.26 2.16
C ALA A 233 -10.34 11.06 0.92
N LEU A 234 -9.23 10.66 0.28
CA LEU A 234 -8.77 11.21 -0.99
C LEU A 234 -9.82 11.07 -2.10
N ASN A 235 -10.48 9.91 -2.20
CA ASN A 235 -11.48 9.68 -3.23
C ASN A 235 -12.77 10.48 -3.03
N THR A 236 -13.10 10.84 -1.79
CA THR A 236 -14.25 11.70 -1.48
C THR A 236 -13.90 13.19 -1.46
N GLY A 237 -12.63 13.56 -1.62
CA GLY A 237 -12.16 14.94 -1.53
C GLY A 237 -12.23 15.53 -0.12
N ASP A 238 -12.21 14.69 0.92
CA ASP A 238 -12.28 15.12 2.33
C ASP A 238 -10.87 15.45 2.86
N GLU A 239 -10.33 16.60 2.44
CA GLU A 239 -8.97 17.02 2.81
C GLU A 239 -8.77 17.14 4.33
N ALA A 240 -9.80 17.58 5.05
CA ALA A 240 -9.74 17.69 6.52
C ALA A 240 -9.47 16.33 7.16
N ARG A 241 -10.19 15.29 6.69
CA ARG A 241 -9.99 13.91 7.15
C ARG A 241 -8.64 13.34 6.72
N ILE A 242 -8.17 13.61 5.50
CA ILE A 242 -6.83 13.19 5.07
C ILE A 242 -5.77 13.73 6.04
N ARG A 243 -5.85 15.02 6.35
CA ARG A 243 -4.94 15.68 7.28
C ARG A 243 -5.04 15.06 8.67
N GLU A 244 -6.25 14.84 9.18
CA GLU A 244 -6.49 14.17 10.47
C GLU A 244 -5.84 12.78 10.54
N VAL A 245 -6.03 11.94 9.53
CA VAL A 245 -5.43 10.60 9.47
C VAL A 245 -3.90 10.67 9.41
N ILE A 246 -3.33 11.63 8.67
CA ILE A 246 -1.87 11.87 8.66
C ILE A 246 -1.36 12.29 10.05
N ARG A 247 -2.06 13.21 10.74
CA ARG A 247 -1.67 13.62 12.11
C ARG A 247 -1.69 12.42 13.04
N ARG A 248 -2.78 11.66 13.04
CA ARG A 248 -2.95 10.45 13.84
C ARG A 248 -1.86 9.41 13.56
N HIS A 249 -1.51 9.19 12.30
CA HIS A 249 -0.42 8.30 11.93
C HIS A 249 0.94 8.79 12.47
N ALA A 250 1.24 10.08 12.33
CA ALA A 250 2.48 10.65 12.84
C ALA A 250 2.58 10.62 14.37
N GLU A 251 1.45 10.79 15.07
CA GLU A 251 1.34 10.65 16.53
C GLU A 251 1.54 9.19 16.95
N SER A 252 0.89 8.24 16.27
CA SER A 252 0.97 6.83 16.65
C SER A 252 2.38 6.24 16.48
N LEU A 253 3.17 6.75 15.53
CA LEU A 253 4.60 6.40 15.38
C LEU A 253 5.45 6.81 16.60
N GLN A 254 5.01 7.79 17.39
CA GLN A 254 5.71 8.24 18.60
C GLN A 254 5.28 7.48 19.85
N THR A 255 4.04 6.98 19.87
CA THR A 255 3.44 6.32 21.04
C THR A 255 3.63 4.82 21.04
N ASP A 256 3.56 4.19 19.86
CA ASP A 256 3.50 2.73 19.74
C ASP A 256 4.67 2.22 18.88
N SER A 257 5.32 1.14 19.32
CA SER A 257 6.38 0.50 18.54
C SER A 257 5.79 -0.26 17.35
N ALA A 258 6.48 -0.24 16.21
CA ALA A 258 6.16 -1.14 15.10
C ALA A 258 6.28 -2.61 15.53
N SER A 259 5.47 -3.47 14.93
CA SER A 259 5.58 -4.92 15.08
C SER A 259 6.95 -5.42 14.65
N ASP A 260 7.53 -6.37 15.40
CA ASP A 260 8.82 -6.98 15.04
C ASP A 260 8.70 -7.89 13.80
N ASP A 261 7.58 -8.59 13.65
CA ASP A 261 7.37 -9.55 12.56
C ASP A 261 6.85 -8.88 11.27
N TRP A 262 6.23 -7.70 11.40
CA TRP A 262 5.54 -6.99 10.31
C TRP A 262 6.04 -5.57 10.08
N ARG A 263 7.27 -5.29 10.53
CA ARG A 263 7.93 -3.98 10.42
C ARG A 263 7.91 -3.43 8.99
N PHE A 264 8.08 -4.29 7.99
CA PHE A 264 8.08 -3.90 6.59
C PHE A 264 6.73 -3.35 6.14
N VAL A 265 5.64 -3.95 6.62
CA VAL A 265 4.27 -3.54 6.30
C VAL A 265 3.97 -2.18 6.93
N ASP A 266 4.39 -1.97 8.17
CA ASP A 266 4.24 -0.68 8.87
C ASP A 266 5.11 0.43 8.26
N ALA A 267 6.34 0.11 7.88
CA ALA A 267 7.22 1.00 7.14
C ALA A 267 6.62 1.40 5.78
N MET A 268 6.03 0.45 5.05
CA MET A 268 5.31 0.72 3.80
C MET A 268 4.10 1.63 4.03
N ALA A 269 3.34 1.39 5.10
CA ALA A 269 2.23 2.26 5.47
C ALA A 269 2.70 3.71 5.73
N THR A 270 3.80 3.87 6.48
CA THR A 270 4.42 5.17 6.74
C THR A 270 4.86 5.85 5.45
N HIS A 271 5.52 5.11 4.56
CA HIS A 271 5.97 5.62 3.26
C HIS A 271 4.81 6.13 2.40
N MET A 272 3.71 5.38 2.35
CA MET A 272 2.50 5.80 1.63
C MET A 272 1.85 7.05 2.26
N MET A 273 1.80 7.14 3.59
CA MET A 273 1.26 8.30 4.28
C MET A 273 2.12 9.56 4.07
N VAL A 274 3.45 9.42 4.07
CA VAL A 274 4.38 10.50 3.72
C VAL A 274 4.17 10.94 2.28
N ALA A 275 3.99 10.01 1.34
CA ALA A 275 3.73 10.35 -0.06
C ALA A 275 2.43 11.16 -0.25
N ILE A 276 1.36 10.82 0.48
CA ILE A 276 0.13 11.62 0.50
C ILE A 276 0.39 13.01 1.07
N SER A 277 1.15 13.11 2.18
CA SER A 277 1.55 14.41 2.76
C SER A 277 2.37 15.24 1.77
N ASP A 278 3.32 14.62 1.07
CA ASP A 278 4.19 15.29 0.10
C ASP A 278 3.38 15.90 -1.03
N ARG A 279 2.38 15.19 -1.54
CA ARG A 279 1.46 15.73 -2.54
C ARG A 279 0.72 16.96 -2.02
N LEU A 280 0.14 16.89 -0.82
CA LEU A 280 -0.56 18.03 -0.20
C LEU A 280 0.36 19.24 -0.06
N TRP A 281 1.58 19.05 0.45
CA TRP A 281 2.58 20.12 0.55
C TRP A 281 2.99 20.66 -0.83
N MET A 282 3.19 19.81 -1.83
CA MET A 282 3.57 20.23 -3.18
C MET A 282 2.49 21.09 -3.83
N GLU A 283 1.22 20.66 -3.78
CA GLU A 283 0.08 21.41 -4.31
C GLU A 283 0.02 22.82 -3.70
N ASN A 284 0.19 22.93 -2.38
CA ASN A 284 -0.03 24.18 -1.65
C ASN A 284 1.20 25.09 -1.57
N THR A 285 2.38 24.51 -1.37
CA THR A 285 3.63 25.27 -1.11
C THR A 285 4.67 25.14 -2.22
N GLY A 286 4.62 24.07 -3.03
CA GLY A 286 5.60 23.82 -4.09
C GLY A 286 6.85 23.07 -3.65
N HIS A 287 6.89 22.59 -2.42
CA HIS A 287 7.91 21.67 -1.92
C HIS A 287 7.25 20.51 -1.17
N ARG A 288 8.00 19.45 -0.91
CA ARG A 288 7.55 18.26 -0.15
C ARG A 288 7.30 18.58 1.31
N THR A 289 6.75 17.62 2.05
CA THR A 289 6.70 17.66 3.51
C THR A 289 8.11 17.90 4.05
N PRO A 290 8.35 18.98 4.81
CA PRO A 290 9.68 19.22 5.37
C PRO A 290 10.10 18.10 6.32
N LEU A 291 11.40 17.82 6.38
CA LEU A 291 11.95 16.83 7.32
C LEU A 291 11.54 17.17 8.76
N GLY A 292 11.09 16.16 9.51
CA GLY A 292 10.61 16.31 10.88
C GLY A 292 9.26 17.04 11.02
N ARG A 293 8.55 17.29 9.91
CA ARG A 293 7.24 17.97 9.90
C ARG A 293 6.08 17.09 9.44
N PHE A 294 6.31 15.79 9.26
CA PHE A 294 5.25 14.83 9.00
C PHE A 294 4.24 14.84 10.16
N GLY A 295 2.94 14.91 9.84
CA GLY A 295 1.88 15.19 10.81
C GLY A 295 1.52 16.68 10.99
N SER A 296 2.23 17.60 10.32
CA SER A 296 1.92 19.03 10.32
C SER A 296 1.75 19.59 8.91
N PHE A 297 1.05 20.71 8.79
CA PHE A 297 0.69 21.34 7.52
C PHE A 297 1.10 22.82 7.46
N TRP A 298 1.13 23.37 6.26
CA TRP A 298 1.65 24.71 5.95
C TRP A 298 0.83 25.86 6.57
N ASP A 299 -0.42 25.59 6.91
CA ASP A 299 -1.41 26.52 7.46
C ASP A 299 -1.73 26.22 8.93
N ASP A 300 -1.03 25.28 9.56
CA ASP A 300 -1.17 25.04 11.00
C ASP A 300 -0.77 26.30 11.78
N ALA A 301 -1.56 26.63 12.80
CA ALA A 301 -1.22 27.72 13.70
C ALA A 301 0.17 27.45 14.32
N PRO A 302 1.02 28.49 14.47
CA PRO A 302 2.27 28.33 15.19
C PRO A 302 1.98 27.75 16.56
N ALA A 303 2.72 26.71 16.97
CA ALA A 303 2.65 26.21 18.33
C ALA A 303 2.82 27.42 19.27
N ALA A 304 1.91 27.55 20.24
CA ALA A 304 2.01 28.61 21.24
C ALA A 304 3.39 28.46 21.88
N VAL A 305 4.28 29.40 21.61
CA VAL A 305 5.57 29.46 22.27
C VAL A 305 5.23 29.59 23.75
N GLU A 306 5.58 28.60 24.57
CA GLU A 306 5.65 28.80 26.02
C GLU A 306 6.62 29.95 26.22
N THR A 307 6.06 31.13 26.42
CA THR A 307 6.80 32.28 26.91
C THR A 307 7.17 31.89 28.33
N MET A 308 8.38 31.35 28.49
CA MET A 308 9.01 31.31 29.81
C MET A 308 9.05 32.75 30.29
N ASP A 309 8.17 33.05 31.25
CA ASP A 309 8.15 34.33 31.93
C ASP A 309 9.47 34.47 32.72
N LEU A 310 10.37 35.27 32.18
CA LEU A 310 11.66 35.59 32.79
C LEU A 310 11.52 36.65 33.90
N GLU A 311 10.31 37.14 34.21
CA GLU A 311 10.09 38.12 35.28
C GLU A 311 10.26 37.53 36.70
N GLY A 312 10.46 36.21 36.82
CA GLY A 312 10.77 35.55 38.10
C GLY A 312 12.26 35.36 38.43
N LEU A 313 13.19 35.81 37.58
CA LEU A 313 14.64 35.54 37.71
C LEU A 313 15.53 36.78 37.87
N LEU A 314 14.97 37.95 38.21
CA LEU A 314 15.73 39.17 38.54
C LEU A 314 15.59 39.56 40.02
#